data_AF-A0A838SQC4-F1
#
_entry.id   AF-A0A838SQC4-F1
#
_cell.length_a   1.000
_cell.length_b   1.000
_cell.length_c   1.000
_cell.angle_alpha   90.00
_cell.angle_beta   90.00
_cell.angle_gamma   90.00
#
_symmetry.space_group_name_H-M   'P 1'
#
loop_
_entity.id
_entity.type
_entity.pdbx_description
1 polymer ?
#
loop_
_entity_poly.entity_id
_entity_poly.type
_entity_poly.pdbx_seq_one_letter_code
_entity_poly.pdbx_strand_id
1 'polypeptide(L)'
;MPTTRPRYQITETPAVAHALAVASRRWPGEPRSRLMLRLLEAGRAALERDENTTIHDRQAAVAATSGKYSDAFSADYLGELRHDCPK
;
A
#
# COMPACT_ATOMS: atom_id res chain seq x y z
N MET A 1 -6.88 -26.37 25.62
CA MET A 1 -6.27 -26.25 24.28
C MET A 1 -6.12 -24.77 23.92
N PRO A 2 -4.98 -24.13 24.26
CA PRO A 2 -4.70 -22.79 23.77
C PRO A 2 -4.13 -22.92 22.35
N THR A 3 -4.85 -22.38 21.36
CA THR A 3 -4.28 -22.23 20.01
C THR A 3 -3.30 -21.06 20.05
N THR A 4 -2.06 -21.26 19.60
CA THR A 4 -1.01 -20.23 19.53
C THR A 4 -1.40 -19.01 18.67
N ARG A 5 -2.38 -19.18 17.77
CA ARG A 5 -2.85 -18.11 16.89
C ARG A 5 -3.95 -17.28 17.57
N PRO A 6 -3.90 -15.93 17.45
CA PRO A 6 -4.94 -15.05 17.96
C PRO A 6 -6.27 -15.37 17.26
N ARG A 7 -7.36 -15.29 18.03
CA ARG A 7 -8.73 -15.44 17.53
C ARG A 7 -9.36 -14.07 17.43
N TYR A 8 -9.88 -13.75 16.26
CA TYR A 8 -10.65 -12.53 16.04
C TYR A 8 -12.13 -12.90 15.95
N GLN A 9 -12.93 -12.43 16.91
CA GLN A 9 -14.37 -12.59 16.84
C GLN A 9 -14.97 -11.45 16.03
N ILE A 10 -15.82 -11.80 15.07
CA ILE A 10 -16.53 -10.86 14.22
C ILE A 10 -18.03 -11.09 14.41
N THR A 11 -18.74 -10.03 14.78
CA THR A 11 -20.21 -10.04 14.83
C THR A 11 -20.76 -9.71 13.45
N GLU A 12 -21.71 -10.50 12.95
CA GLU A 12 -22.37 -10.22 11.68
C GLU A 12 -23.29 -9.01 11.82
N THR A 13 -22.79 -7.84 11.45
CA THR A 13 -23.57 -6.62 11.28
C THR A 13 -24.19 -6.57 9.87
N PRO A 14 -25.18 -5.68 9.61
CA PRO A 14 -25.70 -5.50 8.26
C PRO A 14 -24.63 -5.23 7.20
N ALA A 15 -23.57 -4.48 7.56
CA ALA A 15 -22.45 -4.22 6.67
C ALA A 15 -21.63 -5.49 6.36
N VAL A 16 -21.37 -6.32 7.37
CA VAL A 16 -20.69 -7.61 7.19
C VAL A 16 -21.53 -8.55 6.32
N ALA A 17 -22.84 -8.62 6.56
CA ALA A 17 -23.76 -9.42 5.76
C ALA A 17 -23.77 -8.97 4.29
N HIS A 18 -23.81 -7.66 4.04
CA HIS A 18 -23.72 -7.10 2.70
C HIS A 18 -22.39 -7.44 2.01
N ALA A 19 -21.26 -7.27 2.71
CA ALA A 19 -19.95 -7.64 2.18
C ALA A 19 -19.86 -9.13 1.80
N LEU A 20 -20.42 -10.01 2.63
CA LEU A 20 -20.50 -11.45 2.32
C LEU A 20 -21.42 -11.76 1.14
N ALA A 21 -22.53 -11.01 0.96
CA ALA A 21 -23.40 -11.16 -0.20
C ALA A 21 -22.74 -10.69 -1.50
N VAL A 22 -21.90 -9.67 -1.45
CA VAL A 22 -21.06 -9.26 -2.59
C VAL A 22 -19.99 -10.32 -2.87
N ALA A 23 -19.34 -10.82 -1.82
CA ALA A 23 -18.32 -11.86 -1.94
C ALA A 23 -18.88 -13.16 -2.54
N SER A 24 -20.09 -13.58 -2.15
CA SER A 24 -20.72 -14.80 -2.67
C SER A 24 -21.04 -14.73 -4.16
N ARG A 25 -21.30 -13.53 -4.71
CA ARG A 25 -21.44 -13.33 -6.16
C ARG A 25 -20.11 -13.52 -6.89
N ARG A 26 -18.99 -13.11 -6.27
CA ARG A 26 -17.64 -13.23 -6.83
C ARG A 26 -17.07 -14.65 -6.68
N TRP A 27 -17.38 -15.32 -5.58
CA TRP A 27 -16.94 -16.67 -5.24
C TRP A 27 -18.15 -17.54 -4.88
N PRO A 28 -18.93 -17.99 -5.87
CA PRO A 28 -20.14 -18.78 -5.63
C PRO A 28 -19.80 -20.14 -5.02
N GLY A 29 -20.67 -20.61 -4.11
CA GLY A 29 -20.54 -21.93 -3.47
C GLY A 29 -19.55 -22.02 -2.32
N GLU A 30 -18.80 -20.95 -2.01
CA GLU A 30 -17.90 -20.96 -0.84
C GLU A 30 -18.68 -20.70 0.48
N PRO A 31 -18.32 -21.36 1.59
CA PRO A 31 -18.92 -21.10 2.90
C PRO A 31 -18.52 -19.72 3.42
N ARG A 32 -19.37 -19.12 4.27
CA ARG A 32 -19.16 -17.76 4.83
C ARG A 32 -17.77 -17.54 5.45
N SER A 33 -17.25 -18.52 6.19
CA SER A 33 -15.91 -18.43 6.78
C SER A 33 -14.80 -18.32 5.73
N ARG A 34 -14.94 -19.01 4.60
CA ARG A 34 -14.01 -18.92 3.48
C ARG A 34 -14.16 -17.60 2.73
N LEU A 35 -15.38 -17.10 2.57
CA LEU A 35 -15.63 -15.76 2.02
C LEU A 35 -14.99 -14.66 2.85
N MET A 36 -14.99 -14.76 4.19
CA MET A 36 -14.27 -13.82 5.05
C MET A 36 -12.77 -13.81 4.78
N LEU A 37 -12.15 -14.99 4.61
CA LEU A 37 -10.74 -15.11 4.26
C LEU A 37 -10.45 -14.52 2.87
N ARG A 38 -11.33 -14.77 1.89
CA ARG A 38 -11.22 -14.18 0.54
C ARG A 38 -11.30 -12.66 0.57
N LEU A 39 -12.20 -12.10 1.36
CA LEU A 39 -12.34 -10.66 1.54
C LEU A 39 -11.10 -10.06 2.20
N LEU A 40 -10.55 -10.71 3.22
CA LEU A 40 -9.32 -10.26 3.88
C LEU A 40 -8.14 -10.24 2.90
N GLU A 41 -8.01 -11.28 2.08
CA GLU A 41 -6.96 -11.39 1.07
C GLU A 41 -7.14 -10.36 -0.05
N ALA A 42 -8.37 -10.14 -0.51
CA ALA A 42 -8.68 -9.10 -1.49
C ALA A 42 -8.40 -7.70 -0.95
N GLY A 43 -8.70 -7.46 0.33
CA GLY A 43 -8.39 -6.22 1.04
C GLY A 43 -6.88 -5.98 1.17
N ARG A 44 -6.12 -7.00 1.60
CA ARG A 44 -4.65 -6.97 1.65
C ARG A 44 -4.06 -6.58 0.30
N ALA A 45 -4.47 -7.27 -0.76
CA ALA A 45 -3.96 -7.01 -2.10
C ALA A 45 -4.35 -5.61 -2.63
N ALA A 46 -5.50 -5.06 -2.22
CA ALA A 46 -5.88 -3.70 -2.57
C ALA A 46 -5.00 -2.67 -1.85
N LEU A 47 -4.78 -2.84 -0.54
CA LEU A 47 -3.93 -1.94 0.25
C LEU A 47 -2.46 -1.96 -0.24
N GLU A 48 -1.92 -3.13 -0.55
CA GLU A 48 -0.56 -3.24 -1.10
C GLU A 48 -0.41 -2.57 -2.48
N ARG A 49 -1.46 -2.62 -3.32
CA ARG A 49 -1.47 -1.90 -4.60
C ARG A 49 -1.52 -0.39 -4.40
N ASP A 50 -2.35 0.10 -3.48
CA ASP A 50 -2.45 1.53 -3.18
C ASP A 50 -1.14 2.07 -2.61
N GLU A 51 -0.48 1.32 -1.72
CA GLU A 51 0.83 1.68 -1.18
C GLU A 51 1.90 1.72 -2.28
N ASN A 52 1.94 0.69 -3.14
CA ASN A 52 2.87 0.66 -4.26
C ASN A 52 2.61 1.80 -5.26
N THR A 53 1.35 2.15 -5.49
CA THR A 53 0.97 3.30 -6.34
C THR A 53 1.44 4.62 -5.70
N THR A 54 1.23 4.79 -4.40
CA THR A 54 1.69 5.97 -3.65
C THR A 54 3.21 6.13 -3.66
N ILE A 55 3.95 5.02 -3.51
CA ILE A 55 5.41 5.02 -3.59
C ILE A 55 5.86 5.35 -5.01
N HIS A 56 5.23 4.75 -6.02
CA HIS A 56 5.55 5.01 -7.42
C HIS A 56 5.26 6.46 -7.82
N ASP A 57 4.13 7.03 -7.39
CA ASP A 57 3.79 8.43 -7.63
C ASP A 57 4.77 9.38 -6.94
N ARG A 58 5.19 9.06 -5.71
CA ARG A 58 6.23 9.81 -5.01
C ARG A 58 7.57 9.73 -5.76
N GLN A 59 7.98 8.54 -6.22
CA GLN A 59 9.21 8.36 -6.98
C GLN A 59 9.15 9.06 -8.34
N ALA A 60 8.01 9.04 -9.03
CA ALA A 60 7.79 9.77 -10.27
C ALA A 60 7.84 11.28 -10.05
N ALA A 61 7.26 11.80 -8.96
CA ALA A 61 7.36 13.22 -8.60
C ALA A 61 8.80 13.63 -8.26
N VAL A 62 9.55 12.78 -7.55
CA VAL A 62 10.98 13.00 -7.29
C VAL A 62 11.78 12.96 -8.59
N ALA A 63 11.57 11.97 -9.45
CA ALA A 63 12.25 11.83 -10.74
C ALA A 63 11.95 13.00 -11.69
N ALA A 64 10.69 13.46 -11.74
CA ALA A 64 10.27 14.60 -12.55
C ALA A 64 10.86 15.94 -12.07
N THR A 65 11.21 16.03 -10.78
CA THR A 65 11.84 17.22 -10.19
C THR A 65 13.37 17.11 -10.20
N SER A 66 13.92 15.91 -10.08
CA SER A 66 15.35 15.64 -10.15
C SER A 66 15.85 15.85 -11.57
N GLY A 67 16.78 16.78 -11.76
CA GLY A 67 17.34 17.08 -13.08
C GLY A 67 16.65 18.23 -13.82
N LYS A 68 15.53 18.77 -13.33
CA LYS A 68 14.89 19.97 -13.91
C LYS A 68 15.78 21.23 -13.87
N TYR A 69 16.83 21.20 -13.05
CA TYR A 69 17.84 22.25 -12.91
C TYR A 69 19.26 21.76 -13.23
N SER A 70 19.40 20.65 -13.96
CA SER A 70 20.72 20.11 -14.33
C SER A 70 21.54 21.09 -15.19
N ASP A 71 20.88 21.94 -15.97
CA ASP A 71 21.53 23.04 -16.73
C ASP A 71 21.83 24.29 -15.88
N ALA A 72 21.29 24.40 -14.66
CA ALA A 72 21.45 25.56 -13.78
C ALA A 72 22.66 25.43 -12.82
N PHE A 73 23.22 24.23 -12.69
CA PHE A 73 24.35 23.96 -11.80
C PHE A 73 25.54 23.44 -12.62
N SER A 74 26.67 24.15 -12.54
CA SER A 74 27.90 23.77 -13.24
C SER A 74 28.46 22.44 -12.72
N ALA A 75 29.29 21.78 -13.52
CA ALA A 75 29.92 20.50 -13.15
C ALA A 75 30.71 20.57 -11.83
N ASP A 76 31.23 21.75 -11.47
CA ASP A 76 32.03 21.98 -10.26
C ASP A 76 31.21 22.48 -9.05
N TYR A 77 29.90 22.74 -9.23
CA TYR A 77 29.00 23.29 -8.19
C TYR A 77 28.98 22.46 -6.89
N LEU A 78 29.04 21.13 -7.01
CA LEU A 78 29.06 20.24 -5.84
C LEU A 78 30.40 20.28 -5.08
N GLY A 79 31.50 20.67 -5.74
CA GLY A 79 32.81 20.84 -5.13
C GLY A 79 32.87 22.09 -4.28
N GLU A 80 32.39 23.21 -4.81
CA GLU A 80 32.29 24.50 -4.12
C GLU A 80 31.37 24.41 -2.89
N LEU A 81 30.20 23.77 -3.05
CA LEU A 81 29.24 23.61 -1.94
C LEU A 81 29.78 22.78 -0.77
N ARG A 82 30.66 21.80 -1.04
CA ARG A 82 31.31 21.00 0.03
C ARG A 82 32.41 21.77 0.74
N HIS A 83 33.04 22.73 0.06
CA HIS A 83 34.09 23.55 0.65
C HIS A 83 33.53 24.62 1.59
N ASP A 84 32.30 25.09 1.33
CA ASP A 84 31.62 26.12 2.14
C ASP A 84 30.79 25.55 3.30
N CYS A 85 30.76 24.22 3.46
CA CYS A 85 30.06 23.60 4.59
C CYS A 85 30.97 23.60 5.83
N PRO A 86 30.58 24.27 6.94
CA PRO A 86 31.35 24.22 8.17
C PRO A 86 31.32 22.80 8.77
N LYS A 87 32.43 22.39 9.39
CA LYS A 87 32.57 21.09 10.06
C LYS A 87 31.75 20.97 11.33
#